data_AF-A0A5N5T246-F1
#
_entry.id   AF-A0A5N5T246-F1
#
_cell.length_a   1.000
_cell.length_b   1.000
_cell.length_c   1.000
_cell.angle_alpha   90.00
_cell.angle_beta   90.00
_cell.angle_gamma   90.00
#
_symmetry.space_group_name_H-M   'P 1'
#
loop_
_entity.id
_entity.type
_entity.pdbx_description
1 polymer ?
#
loop_
_entity_poly.entity_id
_entity_poly.type
_entity_poly.pdbx_seq_one_letter_code
_entity_poly.pdbx_strand_id
1 'polypeptide(L)'
;MSEFLLSPEDLEDLRKTNRRSPFENEPPITVYWRKDVESTAIKVWGSLEVLEKEKQKRDRDMKNYQEYLFQLKKVLRNYQKKNPVPPTPTSTETFREKLAMDSSGKVVWTAVIINGINFIMKMGAWALTGSHCLFAEALHSFADFTNQCILAYGIHKSKQPSDVEHPYGYTTMRYVSSLISGAMIFCVGAGLSVQHGISGLMHPSEVLPLYWAFFILGGSLIT
;
A
#
# COMPACT_ATOMS: atom_id res chain seq x y z
N MET A 1 -21.46 -14.25 17.73
CA MET A 1 -21.63 -14.45 19.19
C MET A 1 -22.37 -13.28 19.82
N SER A 2 -21.89 -12.05 19.66
CA SER A 2 -22.49 -10.83 20.22
C SER A 2 -23.92 -10.52 19.71
N GLU A 3 -24.29 -11.00 18.53
CA GLU A 3 -25.59 -10.70 17.91
C GLU A 3 -26.80 -11.21 18.72
N PHE A 4 -26.67 -12.36 19.38
CA PHE A 4 -27.72 -13.01 20.18
C PHE A 4 -27.53 -12.86 21.69
N LEU A 5 -26.55 -12.07 22.14
CA LEU A 5 -26.29 -11.79 23.56
C LEU A 5 -26.11 -13.07 24.41
N LEU A 6 -25.61 -14.14 23.80
CA LEU A 6 -25.34 -15.41 24.46
C LEU A 6 -23.93 -15.44 25.04
N SER A 7 -23.79 -16.09 26.20
CA SER A 7 -22.49 -16.32 26.83
C SER A 7 -21.77 -17.51 26.15
N PRO A 8 -20.44 -17.63 26.28
CA PRO A 8 -19.70 -18.77 25.75
C PRO A 8 -20.21 -20.13 26.28
N GLU A 9 -20.68 -20.15 27.53
CA GLU A 9 -21.24 -21.33 28.22
C GLU A 9 -22.50 -21.88 27.51
N ASP A 10 -23.37 -20.99 27.02
CA ASP A 10 -24.61 -21.38 26.33
C ASP A 10 -24.36 -22.05 24.97
N LEU A 11 -23.13 -21.98 24.46
CA LEU A 11 -22.75 -22.40 23.11
C LEU A 11 -21.93 -23.71 23.11
N GLU A 12 -21.57 -24.27 24.27
CA GLU A 12 -20.69 -25.43 24.36
C GLU A 12 -21.32 -26.71 23.79
N ASP A 13 -22.62 -26.88 24.01
CA ASP A 13 -23.39 -28.05 23.56
C ASP A 13 -23.77 -28.00 22.07
N LEU A 14 -23.49 -26.89 21.40
CA LEU A 14 -23.88 -26.68 20.00
C LEU A 14 -22.87 -27.29 19.03
N ARG A 15 -23.38 -27.71 17.86
CA ARG A 15 -22.54 -28.19 16.75
C ARG A 15 -21.61 -27.07 16.28
N LYS A 16 -20.30 -27.28 16.49
CA LYS A 16 -19.23 -26.34 16.11
C LYS A 16 -18.56 -26.74 14.80
N THR A 17 -18.27 -25.75 13.98
CA THR A 17 -17.45 -25.88 12.76
C THR A 17 -16.30 -24.88 12.84
N ASN A 18 -15.08 -25.33 12.55
CA ASN A 18 -13.92 -24.44 12.52
C ASN A 18 -13.70 -23.90 11.11
N ARG A 19 -13.53 -22.59 10.99
CA ARG A 19 -13.13 -21.89 9.77
C ARG A 19 -11.80 -21.19 10.00
N ARG A 20 -10.94 -21.15 8.99
CA ARG A 20 -9.71 -20.33 9.06
C ARG A 20 -10.09 -18.87 9.28
N SER A 21 -9.40 -18.18 10.18
CA SER A 21 -9.57 -16.74 10.32
C SER A 21 -9.13 -16.04 9.04
N PRO A 22 -9.79 -14.95 8.62
CA PRO A 22 -9.29 -14.07 7.57
C PRO A 22 -7.90 -13.48 7.88
N PHE A 23 -7.54 -13.44 9.17
CA PHE A 23 -6.25 -12.97 9.64
C PHE A 23 -5.29 -14.14 9.87
N GLU A 24 -4.13 -14.10 9.23
CA GLU A 24 -3.16 -15.20 9.17
C GLU A 24 -2.59 -15.59 10.56
N ASN A 25 -2.56 -14.64 11.49
CA ASN A 25 -2.03 -14.80 12.85
C ASN A 25 -3.09 -15.01 13.93
N GLU A 26 -4.37 -15.11 13.57
CA GLU A 26 -5.43 -15.33 14.54
C GLU A 26 -5.85 -16.79 14.61
N PRO A 27 -6.26 -17.28 15.79
CA PRO A 27 -6.77 -18.63 15.92
C PRO A 27 -8.00 -18.85 15.01
N PRO A 28 -8.23 -20.08 14.55
CA PRO A 28 -9.40 -20.42 13.74
C PRO A 28 -10.70 -19.95 14.40
N ILE A 29 -11.58 -19.36 13.61
CA ILE A 29 -12.88 -18.87 14.08
C ILE A 29 -13.83 -20.07 14.22
N THR A 30 -14.41 -20.22 15.41
CA THR A 30 -15.46 -21.21 15.65
C THR A 30 -16.81 -20.63 15.24
N VAL A 31 -17.47 -21.30 14.29
CA VAL A 31 -18.80 -20.93 13.79
C VAL A 31 -19.84 -21.99 14.15
N TYR A 32 -21.07 -21.53 14.40
CA TYR A 32 -22.20 -22.34 14.83
C TYR A 32 -23.35 -22.23 13.82
N TRP A 33 -24.22 -23.23 13.77
CA TRP A 33 -25.41 -23.17 12.93
C TRP A 33 -26.40 -22.15 13.46
N ARG A 34 -26.81 -21.20 12.61
CA ARG A 34 -27.70 -20.10 12.97
C ARG A 34 -28.99 -20.57 13.64
N LYS A 35 -29.64 -21.60 13.07
CA LYS A 35 -30.89 -22.17 13.60
C LYS A 35 -30.75 -22.68 15.04
N ASP A 36 -29.63 -23.34 15.34
CA ASP A 36 -29.41 -23.90 16.67
C ASP A 36 -29.12 -22.77 17.68
N VAL A 37 -28.32 -21.77 17.29
CA VAL A 37 -28.04 -20.57 18.10
C VAL A 37 -29.33 -19.79 18.40
N GLU A 38 -30.21 -19.60 17.41
CA GLU A 38 -31.51 -18.94 17.59
C GLU A 38 -32.39 -19.72 18.57
N SER A 39 -32.40 -21.05 18.48
CA SER A 39 -33.16 -21.89 19.42
C SER A 39 -32.66 -21.78 20.86
N THR A 40 -31.34 -21.70 21.06
CA THR A 40 -30.74 -21.48 22.38
C THR A 40 -31.01 -20.07 22.88
N ALA A 41 -30.95 -19.05 22.01
CA ALA A 41 -31.29 -17.68 22.36
C ALA A 41 -32.74 -17.55 22.84
N ILE A 42 -33.69 -18.21 22.16
CA ILE A 42 -35.10 -18.24 22.58
C ILE A 42 -35.26 -18.96 23.92
N LYS A 43 -34.49 -20.03 24.19
CA LYS A 43 -34.53 -20.71 25.50
C LYS A 43 -34.03 -19.82 26.65
N VAL A 44 -32.95 -19.07 26.43
CA VAL A 44 -32.33 -18.21 27.45
C VAL A 44 -33.15 -16.94 27.70
N TRP A 45 -33.59 -16.28 26.63
CA TRP A 45 -34.28 -14.99 26.70
C TRP A 45 -35.81 -15.08 26.65
N GLY A 46 -36.35 -16.30 26.48
CA GLY A 46 -37.78 -16.62 26.43
C GLY A 46 -38.47 -16.25 25.10
N SER A 47 -38.16 -15.09 24.53
CA SER A 47 -38.73 -14.65 23.25
C SER A 47 -37.76 -13.77 22.46
N LEU A 48 -37.94 -13.73 21.13
CA LEU A 48 -37.10 -12.92 20.24
C LEU A 48 -37.30 -11.42 20.47
N GLU A 49 -38.51 -10.98 20.83
CA GLU A 49 -38.83 -9.57 21.09
C GLU A 49 -38.07 -9.03 22.30
N VAL A 50 -37.93 -9.84 23.36
CA VAL A 50 -37.17 -9.47 24.56
C VAL A 50 -35.68 -9.29 24.23
N LEU A 51 -35.13 -10.20 23.43
CA LEU A 51 -33.75 -10.14 22.97
C LEU A 51 -33.49 -8.86 22.14
N GLU A 52 -34.39 -8.54 21.20
CA GLU A 52 -34.27 -7.34 20.37
C GLU A 52 -34.34 -6.06 21.21
N LYS A 53 -35.23 -6.02 22.21
CA LYS A 53 -35.36 -4.89 23.12
C LYS A 53 -34.08 -4.67 23.94
N GLU A 54 -33.45 -5.76 24.41
CA GLU A 54 -32.19 -5.68 25.15
C GLU A 54 -31.02 -5.27 24.24
N LYS A 55 -31.00 -5.75 22.99
CA LYS A 55 -30.03 -5.31 21.96
C LYS A 55 -30.15 -3.81 21.69
N GLN A 56 -31.36 -3.30 21.47
CA GLN A 56 -31.59 -1.86 21.28
C GLN A 56 -31.16 -1.02 22.49
N LYS A 57 -31.31 -1.56 23.70
CA LYS A 57 -30.84 -0.90 24.92
C LYS A 57 -29.31 -0.81 24.95
N ARG A 58 -28.58 -1.91 24.70
CA ARG A 58 -27.11 -1.90 24.63
C ARG A 58 -26.59 -1.00 23.50
N ASP A 59 -27.26 -0.96 22.35
CA ASP A 59 -26.87 -0.08 21.25
C ASP A 59 -27.03 1.40 21.62
N ARG A 60 -28.09 1.74 22.37
CA ARG A 60 -28.25 3.10 22.92
C ARG A 60 -27.17 3.42 23.94
N ASP A 61 -26.89 2.51 24.87
CA ASP A 61 -25.87 2.71 25.90
C ASP A 61 -24.46 2.84 25.29
N MET A 62 -24.16 2.08 24.23
CA MET A 62 -22.91 2.16 23.50
C MET A 62 -22.76 3.50 22.77
N LYS A 63 -23.84 4.01 22.14
CA LYS A 63 -23.85 5.35 21.54
C LYS A 63 -23.61 6.43 22.59
N ASN A 64 -24.32 6.36 23.72
CA ASN A 64 -24.12 7.28 24.84
C ASN A 64 -22.67 7.23 25.37
N TYR A 65 -22.09 6.04 25.48
CA TYR A 65 -20.70 5.85 25.89
C TYR A 65 -19.71 6.43 24.86
N GLN A 66 -19.96 6.24 23.56
CA GLN A 66 -19.13 6.84 22.50
C GLN A 66 -19.20 8.36 22.53
N GLU A 67 -20.38 8.94 22.72
CA GLU A 67 -20.56 10.39 22.89
C GLU A 67 -19.82 10.89 24.13
N TYR A 68 -19.92 10.17 25.26
CA TYR A 68 -19.18 10.48 26.47
C TYR A 68 -17.67 10.44 26.25
N LEU A 69 -17.14 9.40 25.59
CA LEU A 69 -15.72 9.30 25.25
C LEU A 69 -15.27 10.43 24.33
N PHE A 70 -16.11 10.84 23.38
CA PHE A 70 -15.81 11.96 22.50
C PHE A 70 -15.67 13.27 23.30
N GLN A 71 -16.59 13.53 24.22
CA GLN A 71 -16.52 14.69 25.11
C GLN A 71 -15.28 14.61 26.02
N LEU A 72 -14.99 13.44 26.60
CA LEU A 72 -13.82 13.23 27.44
C LEU A 72 -12.53 13.51 26.68
N LYS A 73 -12.39 12.99 25.46
CA LYS A 73 -11.23 13.22 24.59
C LYS A 73 -11.05 14.71 24.26
N LYS A 74 -12.16 15.43 24.04
CA LYS A 74 -12.13 16.89 23.81
C LYS A 74 -11.64 17.65 25.05
N VAL A 75 -12.12 17.28 26.24
CA VAL A 75 -11.68 17.87 27.52
C VAL A 75 -10.20 17.58 27.76
N LEU A 76 -9.76 16.33 27.59
CA LEU A 76 -8.36 15.94 27.73
C LEU A 76 -7.45 16.68 26.76
N ARG A 77 -7.88 16.85 25.50
CA ARG A 77 -7.14 17.62 24.50
C ARG A 77 -6.98 19.09 24.91
N ASN A 78 -8.03 19.70 25.45
CA ASN A 78 -7.96 21.07 25.98
C ASN A 78 -7.04 21.17 27.20
N TYR A 79 -7.07 20.16 28.08
CA TYR A 79 -6.19 20.09 29.24
C TYR A 79 -4.72 19.94 28.83
N GLN A 80 -4.41 19.04 27.89
CA GLN A 80 -3.08 18.86 27.32
C GLN A 80 -2.57 20.13 26.62
N LYS A 81 -3.43 20.84 25.90
CA LYS A 81 -3.07 22.11 25.25
C LYS A 81 -2.72 23.20 26.28
N LYS A 82 -3.41 23.21 27.43
CA LYS A 82 -3.18 24.18 28.51
C LYS A 82 -1.97 23.82 29.38
N ASN A 83 -1.72 22.53 29.57
CA ASN A 83 -0.60 21.99 30.33
C ASN A 83 0.22 21.06 29.41
N PRO A 84 1.11 21.61 28.57
CA PRO A 84 1.97 20.78 27.75
C PRO A 84 2.90 19.96 28.65
N VAL A 85 2.77 18.64 28.58
CA VAL A 85 3.70 17.73 29.24
C VAL A 85 5.00 17.76 28.42
N PRO A 86 6.18 18.03 29.04
CA PRO A 86 7.45 17.93 28.33
C PRO A 86 7.59 16.53 27.74
N PRO A 87 8.03 16.38 26.48
CA PRO A 87 8.19 15.06 25.88
C PRO A 87 9.17 14.25 26.73
N THR A 88 8.66 13.23 27.39
CA THR A 88 9.48 12.25 28.11
C THR A 88 10.09 11.36 27.03
N PRO A 89 11.43 11.20 26.95
CA PRO A 89 12.05 10.33 25.97
C PRO A 89 11.58 8.91 26.23
N THR A 90 10.53 8.51 25.53
CA THR A 90 9.97 7.17 25.58
C THR A 90 10.85 6.33 24.68
N SER A 91 11.30 5.17 25.15
CA SER A 91 12.22 4.26 24.43
C SER A 91 11.81 3.95 22.99
N THR A 92 10.52 4.09 22.66
CA THR A 92 9.95 4.03 21.32
C THR A 92 10.39 5.16 20.39
N GLU A 93 10.58 6.40 20.86
CA GLU A 93 11.01 7.51 20.01
C GLU A 93 12.48 7.34 19.59
N THR A 94 13.35 6.96 20.53
CA THR A 94 14.78 6.68 20.27
C THR A 94 14.97 5.47 19.34
N PHE A 95 14.10 4.44 19.46
CA PHE A 95 14.10 3.28 18.57
C PHE A 95 13.56 3.63 17.18
N ARG A 96 12.54 4.51 17.09
CA ARG A 96 12.01 5.06 15.83
C ARG A 96 13.03 5.95 15.12
N GLU A 97 13.83 6.71 15.85
CA GLU A 97 14.93 7.50 15.29
C GLU A 97 16.05 6.59 14.73
N LYS A 98 16.39 5.51 15.45
CA LYS A 98 17.33 4.47 14.97
C LYS A 98 16.79 3.66 13.78
N LEU A 99 15.49 3.39 13.71
CA LEU A 99 14.82 2.77 12.55
C LEU A 99 14.61 3.74 11.38
N ALA A 100 14.50 5.05 11.62
CA ALA A 100 14.46 6.05 10.56
C ALA A 100 15.82 6.15 9.83
N MET A 101 16.91 5.71 10.47
CA MET A 101 18.20 5.46 9.82
C MET A 101 18.27 4.13 9.04
N ASP A 102 17.15 3.43 8.82
CA ASP A 102 17.09 2.22 8.00
C ASP A 102 17.56 2.49 6.55
N SER A 103 18.71 1.89 6.24
CA SER A 103 19.52 2.01 5.03
C SER A 103 18.73 2.09 3.72
N SER A 104 17.60 1.39 3.62
CA SER A 104 16.78 1.29 2.40
C SER A 104 16.17 2.62 1.95
N GLY A 105 15.77 3.50 2.88
CA GLY A 105 15.16 4.79 2.52
C GLY A 105 16.18 5.77 1.94
N LYS A 106 17.40 5.74 2.48
CA LYS A 106 18.52 6.57 2.03
C LYS A 106 18.98 6.17 0.63
N VAL A 107 19.13 4.86 0.38
CA VAL A 107 19.56 4.33 -0.92
C VAL A 107 18.62 4.78 -2.05
N VAL A 108 17.31 4.71 -1.83
CA VAL A 108 16.31 5.11 -2.83
C VAL A 108 16.38 6.61 -3.12
N TRP A 109 16.47 7.45 -2.08
CA TRP A 109 16.62 8.90 -2.27
C TRP A 109 17.93 9.28 -2.94
N THR A 110 19.03 8.61 -2.60
CA THR A 110 20.32 8.78 -3.26
C THR A 110 20.23 8.43 -4.75
N ALA A 111 19.55 7.34 -5.11
CA ALA A 111 19.36 6.94 -6.50
C ALA A 111 18.56 7.98 -7.31
N VAL A 112 17.46 8.51 -6.74
CA VAL A 112 16.66 9.57 -7.37
C VAL A 112 17.49 10.83 -7.62
N ILE A 113 18.30 11.25 -6.63
CA ILE A 113 19.16 12.44 -6.76
C ILE A 113 20.21 12.23 -7.85
N ILE A 114 20.88 11.08 -7.87
CA ILE A 114 21.92 10.76 -8.87
C ILE A 114 21.31 10.78 -10.28
N ASN A 115 20.18 10.11 -10.50
CA ASN A 115 19.54 10.09 -11.82
C ASN A 115 18.95 11.45 -12.21
N GLY A 116 18.47 12.24 -11.25
CA GLY A 116 18.04 13.62 -11.48
C GLY A 116 19.19 14.52 -11.93
N ILE A 117 20.35 14.43 -11.27
CA ILE A 117 21.55 15.18 -11.66
C ILE A 117 22.02 14.78 -13.06
N ASN A 118 22.07 13.48 -13.36
CA ASN A 118 22.42 12.98 -14.71
C ASN A 118 21.47 13.52 -15.78
N PHE A 119 20.17 13.50 -15.53
CA PHE A 119 19.17 14.05 -16.44
C PHE A 119 19.40 15.56 -16.69
N ILE A 120 19.57 16.35 -15.62
CA ILE A 120 19.82 17.80 -15.74
C ILE A 120 21.11 18.08 -16.53
N MET A 121 22.18 17.34 -16.27
CA MET A 121 23.45 17.50 -17.00
C MET A 121 23.29 17.19 -18.49
N LYS A 122 22.66 16.07 -18.84
CA LYS A 122 22.42 15.71 -20.26
C LYS A 122 21.50 16.71 -20.95
N MET A 123 20.44 17.15 -20.27
CA MET A 123 19.52 18.15 -20.81
C MET A 123 20.20 19.51 -21.01
N GLY A 124 21.05 19.95 -20.08
CA GLY A 124 21.85 21.16 -20.23
C GLY A 124 22.86 21.05 -21.38
N ALA A 125 23.54 19.91 -21.49
CA ALA A 125 24.46 19.66 -22.60
C ALA A 125 23.73 19.65 -23.96
N TRP A 126 22.51 19.12 -24.01
CA TRP A 126 21.68 19.20 -25.21
C TRP A 126 21.29 20.64 -25.52
N ALA A 127 20.84 21.42 -24.54
CA ALA A 127 20.46 22.82 -24.74
C ALA A 127 21.61 23.67 -25.29
N LEU A 128 22.85 23.35 -24.93
CA LEU A 128 24.06 24.02 -25.43
C LEU A 128 24.48 23.53 -26.83
N THR A 129 24.30 22.24 -27.14
CA THR A 129 24.81 21.64 -28.39
C THR A 129 23.77 21.55 -29.51
N GLY A 130 22.49 21.51 -29.18
CA GLY A 130 21.39 21.30 -30.14
C GLY A 130 21.38 19.92 -30.82
N SER A 131 22.19 18.96 -30.36
CA SER A 131 22.36 17.67 -31.04
C SER A 131 21.17 16.72 -30.82
N HIS A 132 20.62 16.17 -31.90
CA HIS A 132 19.55 15.17 -31.85
C HIS A 132 19.95 13.88 -31.10
N CYS A 133 21.24 13.51 -31.14
CA CYS A 133 21.74 12.35 -30.41
C CYS A 133 21.73 12.61 -28.90
N LEU A 134 22.21 13.79 -28.47
CA LEU A 134 22.20 14.16 -27.06
C LEU A 134 20.79 14.34 -26.51
N PHE A 135 19.85 14.78 -27.35
CA PHE A 135 18.43 14.86 -27.00
C PHE A 135 17.84 13.49 -26.67
N ALA A 136 18.13 12.49 -27.52
CA ALA A 136 17.67 11.12 -27.29
C ALA A 136 18.23 10.55 -25.97
N GLU A 137 19.51 10.80 -25.69
CA GLU A 137 20.15 10.44 -24.42
C GLU A 137 19.52 11.15 -23.21
N ALA A 138 19.14 12.42 -23.35
CA ALA A 138 18.46 13.17 -22.30
C ALA A 138 17.03 12.66 -22.05
N LEU A 139 16.28 12.33 -23.11
CA LEU A 139 14.96 11.72 -23.01
C LEU A 139 15.00 10.34 -22.35
N HIS A 140 16.04 9.54 -22.63
CA HIS A 140 16.22 8.26 -21.98
C HIS A 140 16.42 8.44 -20.47
N SER A 141 17.35 9.32 -20.07
CA SER A 141 17.57 9.63 -18.65
C SER A 141 16.37 10.28 -17.95
N PHE A 142 15.50 10.98 -18.70
CA PHE A 142 14.23 11.48 -18.18
C PHE A 142 13.25 10.34 -17.83
N ALA A 143 13.14 9.34 -18.70
CA ALA A 143 12.31 8.17 -18.46
C ALA A 143 12.77 7.39 -17.23
N ASP A 144 14.09 7.20 -17.09
CA ASP A 144 14.69 6.55 -15.92
C ASP A 144 14.44 7.33 -14.62
N PHE A 145 14.63 8.65 -14.65
CA PHE A 145 14.32 9.52 -13.51
C PHE A 145 12.85 9.40 -13.10
N THR A 146 11.94 9.42 -14.07
CA THR A 146 10.49 9.28 -13.83
C THR A 146 10.15 7.93 -13.19
N ASN A 147 10.70 6.83 -13.71
CA ASN A 147 10.52 5.50 -13.13
C ASN A 147 11.01 5.46 -11.68
N GLN A 148 12.16 6.07 -11.41
CA GLN A 148 12.72 6.06 -10.07
C GLN A 148 11.95 6.94 -9.09
N CYS A 149 11.37 8.06 -9.54
CA CYS A 149 10.43 8.86 -8.76
C CYS A 149 9.18 8.06 -8.37
N ILE A 150 8.58 7.31 -9.30
CA ILE A 150 7.41 6.45 -9.03
C ILE A 150 7.77 5.39 -7.99
N LEU A 151 8.90 4.73 -8.16
CA LEU A 151 9.34 3.68 -7.24
C LEU A 151 9.64 4.26 -5.85
N ALA A 152 10.32 5.41 -5.78
CA ALA A 152 10.63 6.11 -4.54
C ALA A 152 9.37 6.54 -3.79
N TYR A 153 8.37 7.06 -4.50
CA TYR A 153 7.08 7.41 -3.93
C TYR A 153 6.38 6.19 -3.33
N GLY A 154 6.32 5.08 -4.08
CA GLY A 154 5.69 3.86 -3.57
C GLY A 154 6.40 3.24 -2.37
N ILE A 155 7.74 3.26 -2.35
CA ILE A 155 8.52 2.82 -1.18
C ILE A 155 8.26 3.74 0.00
N HIS A 156 8.28 5.06 -0.19
CA HIS A 156 8.00 6.02 0.87
C HIS A 156 6.60 5.82 1.46
N LYS A 157 5.60 5.68 0.59
CA LYS A 157 4.22 5.43 1.02
C LYS A 157 4.06 4.06 1.68
N SER A 158 4.83 3.05 1.26
CA SER A 158 4.78 1.72 1.87
C SER A 158 5.27 1.65 3.31
N LYS A 159 6.08 2.64 3.73
CA LYS A 159 6.55 2.78 5.13
C LYS A 159 5.52 3.48 6.03
N GLN A 160 4.39 3.96 5.49
CA GLN A 160 3.37 4.62 6.30
C GLN A 160 2.69 3.62 7.25
N PRO A 161 2.52 3.95 8.55
CA PRO A 161 1.81 3.09 9.50
C PRO A 161 0.33 2.94 9.14
N SER A 162 -0.29 1.87 9.63
CA SER A 162 -1.73 1.59 9.50
C SER A 162 -2.60 2.74 10.05
N ASP A 163 -3.65 3.05 9.31
CA ASP A 163 -4.67 4.05 9.67
C ASP A 163 -6.05 3.39 9.75
N VAL A 164 -7.05 4.08 10.27
CA VAL A 164 -8.44 3.59 10.39
C VAL A 164 -9.01 3.18 9.03
N GLU A 165 -8.62 3.88 7.96
CA GLU A 165 -9.02 3.55 6.58
C GLU A 165 -8.24 2.35 5.99
N HIS A 166 -7.01 2.09 6.47
CA HIS A 166 -6.15 1.02 5.98
C HIS A 166 -5.56 0.23 7.17
N PRO A 167 -6.37 -0.67 7.79
CA PRO A 167 -5.97 -1.42 8.98
C PRO A 167 -4.80 -2.38 8.72
N TYR A 168 -4.61 -2.82 7.47
CA TYR A 168 -3.49 -3.66 7.04
C TYR A 168 -2.18 -2.88 6.78
N GLY A 169 -2.20 -1.55 6.89
CA GLY A 169 -1.06 -0.69 6.53
C GLY A 169 -0.90 -0.49 5.02
N TYR A 170 0.16 0.25 4.65
CA TYR A 170 0.39 0.66 3.26
C TYR A 170 1.50 -0.15 2.56
N THR A 171 1.96 -1.26 3.15
CA THR A 171 3.11 -2.03 2.66
C THR A 171 2.96 -2.52 1.21
N THR A 172 1.72 -2.71 0.74
CA THR A 172 1.40 -3.10 -0.64
C THR A 172 1.69 -2.01 -1.68
N MET A 173 1.80 -0.74 -1.28
CA MET A 173 2.05 0.40 -2.19
C MET A 173 3.35 0.25 -2.98
N ARG A 174 4.35 -0.48 -2.48
CA ARG A 174 5.59 -0.77 -3.21
C ARG A 174 5.37 -1.65 -4.45
N TYR A 175 4.41 -2.56 -4.39
CA TYR A 175 4.06 -3.44 -5.52
C TYR A 175 3.23 -2.68 -6.54
N VAL A 176 2.31 -1.83 -6.07
CA VAL A 176 1.51 -0.95 -6.93
C VAL A 176 2.41 0.00 -7.72
N SER A 177 3.38 0.65 -7.07
CA SER A 177 4.32 1.53 -7.76
C SER A 177 5.21 0.78 -8.75
N SER A 178 5.67 -0.42 -8.40
CA SER A 178 6.46 -1.27 -9.31
C SER A 178 5.64 -1.70 -10.53
N LEU A 179 4.35 -2.03 -10.35
CA LEU A 179 3.44 -2.35 -11.44
C LEU A 179 3.21 -1.15 -12.35
N ILE A 180 2.99 0.04 -11.78
CA ILE A 180 2.82 1.29 -12.55
C ILE A 180 4.07 1.58 -13.37
N SER A 181 5.26 1.48 -12.77
CA SER A 181 6.53 1.69 -13.48
C SER A 181 6.72 0.66 -14.61
N GLY A 182 6.46 -0.62 -14.35
CA GLY A 182 6.53 -1.66 -15.38
C GLY A 182 5.54 -1.43 -16.53
N ALA A 183 4.30 -1.05 -16.20
CA ALA A 183 3.28 -0.70 -17.18
C ALA A 183 3.68 0.52 -18.01
N MET A 184 4.30 1.53 -17.40
CA MET A 184 4.80 2.72 -18.09
C MET A 184 5.89 2.37 -19.11
N ILE A 185 6.91 1.59 -18.69
CA ILE A 185 7.98 1.13 -19.58
C ILE A 185 7.41 0.31 -20.73
N PHE A 186 6.48 -0.61 -20.41
CA PHE A 186 5.82 -1.44 -21.41
C PHE A 186 5.04 -0.60 -22.43
N CYS A 187 4.20 0.33 -21.98
CA CYS A 187 3.39 1.18 -22.86
C CYS A 187 4.26 2.08 -23.76
N VAL A 188 5.32 2.66 -23.20
CA VAL A 188 6.27 3.50 -23.98
C VAL A 188 7.01 2.63 -25.00
N GLY A 189 7.57 1.50 -24.57
CA GLY A 189 8.30 0.58 -25.46
C GLY A 189 7.42 0.00 -26.56
N ALA A 190 6.21 -0.43 -26.23
CA ALA A 190 5.23 -0.93 -27.19
C ALA A 190 4.78 0.17 -28.16
N GLY A 191 4.49 1.38 -27.65
CA GLY A 191 4.10 2.52 -28.47
C GLY A 191 5.18 2.92 -29.48
N LEU A 192 6.44 3.02 -29.04
CA LEU A 192 7.57 3.31 -29.91
C LEU A 192 7.80 2.18 -30.93
N SER A 193 7.67 0.92 -30.52
CA SER A 193 7.82 -0.24 -31.42
C SER A 193 6.73 -0.28 -32.48
N VAL A 194 5.48 -0.01 -32.11
CA VAL A 194 4.36 0.06 -33.06
C VAL A 194 4.54 1.23 -34.01
N GLN A 195 4.92 2.41 -33.50
CA GLN A 195 5.14 3.59 -34.33
C GLN A 195 6.28 3.38 -35.33
N HIS A 196 7.43 2.87 -34.88
CA HIS A 196 8.55 2.54 -35.77
C HIS A 196 8.21 1.40 -36.73
N GLY A 197 7.47 0.39 -36.28
CA GLY A 197 7.01 -0.72 -37.11
C GLY A 197 6.13 -0.24 -38.26
N ILE A 198 5.08 0.54 -37.95
CA ILE A 198 4.19 1.12 -38.97
C ILE A 198 4.98 2.06 -39.91
N SER A 199 5.83 2.92 -39.36
CA SER A 199 6.65 3.82 -40.16
C SER A 199 7.59 3.07 -41.11
N GLY A 200 8.20 1.97 -40.66
CA GLY A 200 9.06 1.13 -41.47
C GLY A 200 8.32 0.36 -42.56
N LEU A 201 7.06 -0.02 -42.31
CA LEU A 201 6.19 -0.59 -43.36
C LEU A 201 5.82 0.45 -44.43
N MET A 202 5.57 1.71 -44.03
CA MET A 202 5.19 2.78 -44.97
C MET A 202 6.38 3.35 -45.75
N HIS A 203 7.57 3.38 -45.15
CA HIS A 203 8.79 3.90 -45.76
C HIS A 203 9.92 2.87 -45.64
N PRO A 204 9.97 1.87 -46.54
CA PRO A 204 11.05 0.89 -46.54
C PRO A 204 12.38 1.57 -46.91
N SER A 205 13.25 1.74 -45.93
CA SER A 205 14.63 2.23 -46.11
C SER A 205 15.59 1.05 -46.32
N GLU A 206 16.72 1.30 -46.98
CA GLU A 206 17.75 0.29 -47.22
C GLU A 206 18.28 -0.26 -45.89
N VAL A 207 18.14 -1.57 -45.69
CA VAL A 207 18.61 -2.25 -44.49
C VAL A 207 20.15 -2.30 -44.49
N LEU A 208 20.75 -1.62 -43.52
CA LEU A 208 22.16 -1.79 -43.14
C LEU A 208 22.48 -3.28 -42.93
N PRO A 209 23.73 -3.71 -43.09
CA PRO A 209 24.06 -5.12 -43.05
C PRO A 209 23.74 -5.75 -41.67
N LEU A 210 22.76 -6.65 -41.65
CA LEU A 210 22.19 -7.26 -40.44
C LEU A 210 23.18 -8.11 -39.62
N TYR A 211 24.35 -8.45 -40.16
CA TYR A 211 25.30 -9.33 -39.47
C TYR A 211 25.80 -8.73 -38.14
N TRP A 212 26.04 -7.41 -38.09
CA TRP A 212 26.44 -6.75 -36.85
C TRP A 212 25.33 -6.78 -35.81
N ALA A 213 24.08 -6.59 -36.23
CA ALA A 213 22.92 -6.63 -35.34
C ALA A 213 22.76 -8.02 -34.71
N PHE A 214 22.89 -9.10 -35.49
CA PHE A 214 22.82 -10.47 -34.96
C PHE A 214 23.99 -10.80 -34.03
N PHE A 215 25.20 -10.33 -34.34
CA PHE A 215 26.37 -10.56 -33.48
C PHE A 215 26.22 -9.87 -32.12
N ILE A 216 25.76 -8.61 -32.12
CA ILE A 216 25.50 -7.85 -30.88
C ILE A 216 24.36 -8.50 -30.09
N LEU A 217 23.27 -8.90 -30.74
CA LEU A 217 22.14 -9.57 -30.09
C LEU A 217 22.56 -10.90 -29.45
N GLY A 218 23.37 -11.70 -30.14
CA GLY A 218 23.92 -12.95 -29.60
C GLY A 218 24.86 -12.72 -28.42
N GLY A 219 25.73 -11.71 -28.49
CA GLY A 219 26.61 -11.34 -27.38
C GLY A 219 25.83 -10.88 -26.14
N SER A 220 24.82 -10.04 -26.32
CA SER A 220 23.95 -9.56 -25.24
C SER A 220 23.12 -10.66 -24.56
N LEU A 221 22.93 -11.81 -25.20
CA LEU A 221 22.15 -12.91 -24.65
C LEU A 221 22.99 -13.81 -23.71
N ILE A 222 24.32 -13.70 -23.83
CA ILE A 222 25.30 -14.49 -23.06
C ILE A 222 25.78 -13.72 -21.83
N THR A 223 25.86 -12.38 -21.90
CA THR A 223 26.21 -11.48 -20.78
C THR A 223 25.00 -11.13 -19.92
#